data_AF-A0A7C5J133-F1
#
_entry.id   AF-A0A7C5J133-F1
#
_cell.length_a   1.000
_cell.length_b   1.000
_cell.length_c   1.000
_cell.angle_alpha   90.00
_cell.angle_beta   90.00
_cell.angle_gamma   90.00
#
_symmetry.space_group_name_H-M   'P 1'
#
loop_
_entity.id
_entity.type
_entity.pdbx_description
1 polymer ?
#
loop_
_entity_poly.entity_id
_entity_poly.type
_entity_poly.pdbx_seq_one_letter_code
_entity_poly.pdbx_strand_id
1 'polypeptide(L)'
;MSGRPGPVGAWLRAARPLAHANIAPPIALGMAFAHALRSEFSVRMAAVGFGFGVLNHLGIVFMNDLADRETDAMAQTRTPFSGGSRVIPDGLITASALRNAAITVSVLLLLGSAVAGWA
;
A
#
# COMPACT_ATOMS: atom_id res chain seq x y z
N MET A 1 -15.46 -23.10 -7.93
CA MET A 1 -14.32 -23.61 -7.14
C MET A 1 -13.26 -22.50 -7.08
N SER A 2 -13.34 -21.55 -6.15
CA SER A 2 -12.20 -20.66 -5.92
C SER A 2 -11.28 -21.33 -4.90
N GLY A 3 -10.19 -21.92 -5.39
CA GLY A 3 -9.13 -22.42 -4.51
C GLY A 3 -8.61 -21.30 -3.62
N ARG A 4 -8.30 -21.60 -2.35
CA ARG A 4 -7.61 -20.66 -1.47
C ARG A 4 -6.37 -20.14 -2.21
N PRO A 5 -6.13 -18.82 -2.25
CA PRO A 5 -4.96 -18.30 -2.93
C PRO A 5 -3.69 -18.87 -2.28
N GLY A 6 -2.69 -19.18 -3.09
CA GLY A 6 -1.37 -19.51 -2.56
C GLY A 6 -0.75 -18.33 -1.79
N PRO A 7 0.39 -18.52 -1.13
CA PRO A 7 1.00 -17.50 -0.27
C PRO A 7 1.17 -16.13 -0.95
N VAL A 8 1.65 -16.11 -2.19
CA VAL A 8 1.80 -14.88 -2.97
C VAL A 8 0.45 -14.21 -3.25
N GLY A 9 -0.57 -15.00 -3.59
CA GLY A 9 -1.92 -14.48 -3.84
C GLY A 9 -2.56 -13.87 -2.59
N ALA A 10 -2.28 -14.43 -1.41
CA ALA A 10 -2.72 -13.86 -0.14
C ALA A 10 -2.10 -12.47 0.11
N TRP A 11 -0.80 -12.32 -0.13
CA TRP A 11 -0.11 -11.04 0.02
C TRP A 11 -0.51 -10.02 -1.05
N LEU A 12 -0.72 -10.43 -2.30
CA LEU A 12 -1.27 -9.55 -3.34
C LEU A 12 -2.67 -9.06 -3.00
N ARG A 13 -3.50 -9.92 -2.39
CA ARG A 13 -4.82 -9.54 -1.88
C ARG A 13 -4.71 -8.52 -0.74
N ALA A 14 -3.80 -8.73 0.21
CA ALA A 14 -3.52 -7.79 1.30
C ALA A 14 -3.03 -6.42 0.76
N ALA A 15 -2.19 -6.44 -0.28
CA ALA A 15 -1.60 -5.24 -0.86
C ALA A 15 -2.59 -4.35 -1.61
N ARG A 16 -3.81 -4.84 -1.91
CA ARG A 16 -4.90 -4.10 -2.58
C ARG A 16 -4.40 -3.19 -3.73
N PRO A 17 -3.84 -3.73 -4.83
CA PRO A 17 -3.20 -2.92 -5.87
C PRO A 17 -4.08 -1.83 -6.47
N LEU A 18 -5.39 -2.08 -6.60
CA LEU A 18 -6.33 -1.07 -7.10
C LEU A 18 -6.46 0.15 -6.19
N ALA A 19 -6.29 -0.01 -4.87
CA ALA A 19 -6.34 1.12 -3.94
C ALA A 19 -5.11 2.04 -4.09
N HIS A 20 -4.04 1.58 -4.76
CA HIS A 20 -2.88 2.41 -5.09
C HIS A 20 -3.23 3.53 -6.09
N ALA A 21 -4.36 3.41 -6.81
CA ALA A 21 -4.89 4.47 -7.65
C ALA A 21 -5.24 5.75 -6.86
N ASN A 22 -5.35 5.69 -5.53
CA ASN A 22 -5.52 6.89 -4.69
C ASN A 22 -4.19 7.64 -4.42
N ILE A 23 -3.05 7.03 -4.74
CA ILE A 23 -1.71 7.54 -4.38
C ILE A 23 -0.89 7.85 -5.64
N ALA A 24 -0.93 7.00 -6.65
CA ALA A 24 -0.13 7.18 -7.87
C ALA A 24 -0.47 8.47 -8.66
N PRO A 25 -1.76 8.86 -8.87
CA PRO A 25 -2.07 10.07 -9.65
C PRO A 25 -1.59 11.37 -9.02
N PRO A 26 -1.75 11.62 -7.70
CA PRO A 26 -1.16 12.80 -7.06
C PRO A 26 0.36 12.89 -7.22
N ILE A 27 1.08 11.75 -7.13
CA ILE A 27 2.54 11.71 -7.37
C ILE A 27 2.86 12.07 -8.81
N ALA A 28 2.15 11.48 -9.78
CA ALA A 28 2.33 11.77 -11.20
C ALA A 28 2.06 13.25 -11.53
N LEU A 29 1.02 13.83 -10.94
CA LEU A 29 0.69 15.25 -11.09
C LEU A 29 1.79 16.16 -10.52
N GLY A 30 2.32 15.83 -9.34
CA GLY A 30 3.44 16.58 -8.75
C GLY A 30 4.68 16.59 -9.66
N MET A 31 5.01 15.44 -10.28
CA MET A 31 6.09 15.36 -11.25
C MET A 31 5.80 16.16 -12.53
N ALA A 32 4.57 16.13 -13.02
CA ALA A 32 4.17 16.91 -14.19
C ALA A 32 4.33 18.42 -13.93
N PHE A 33 3.98 18.90 -12.75
CA PHE A 33 4.22 20.30 -12.35
C PHE A 33 5.71 20.61 -12.22
N ALA A 34 6.50 19.74 -11.60
CA ALA A 34 7.95 19.93 -11.51
C ALA A 34 8.59 20.04 -12.91
N HIS A 35 8.17 19.17 -13.83
CA HIS A 35 8.61 19.21 -15.22
C HIS A 35 8.17 20.48 -15.95
N ALA A 36 6.92 20.91 -15.79
CA ALA A 36 6.41 22.12 -16.41
C ALA A 36 7.16 23.39 -15.95
N LEU A 37 7.63 23.42 -14.69
CA LEU A 37 8.35 24.57 -14.12
C LEU A 37 9.84 24.60 -14.44
N ARG A 38 10.47 23.43 -14.66
CA ARG A 38 11.93 23.31 -14.80
C ARG A 38 12.38 22.77 -16.16
N SER A 39 11.44 22.29 -16.99
CA SER A 39 11.70 21.57 -18.23
C SER A 39 12.60 20.33 -18.07
N GLU A 40 12.74 19.83 -16.85
CA GLU A 40 13.59 18.70 -16.50
C GLU A 40 12.73 17.54 -16.00
N PHE A 41 13.09 16.31 -16.36
CA PHE A 41 12.47 15.11 -15.81
C PHE A 41 13.55 14.26 -15.16
N SER A 42 13.42 14.04 -13.86
CA SER A 42 14.35 13.21 -13.10
C SER A 42 13.75 11.83 -12.86
N VAL A 43 14.27 10.83 -13.57
CA VAL A 43 13.93 9.41 -13.35
C VAL A 43 14.20 9.01 -11.90
N ARG A 44 15.26 9.57 -11.30
CA ARG A 44 15.59 9.35 -9.89
C ARG A 44 14.47 9.82 -8.98
N MET A 45 13.98 11.05 -9.16
CA MET A 45 12.90 11.58 -8.33
C MET A 45 11.57 10.86 -8.59
N ALA A 46 11.32 10.41 -9.81
CA ALA A 46 10.17 9.56 -10.12
C ALA A 46 10.24 8.21 -9.38
N ALA A 47 11.40 7.57 -9.37
CA ALA A 47 11.62 6.31 -8.64
C ALA A 47 11.46 6.50 -7.13
N VAL A 48 12.01 7.58 -6.56
CA VAL A 48 11.85 7.92 -5.14
C VAL A 48 10.38 8.20 -4.81
N GLY A 49 9.69 9.02 -5.60
CA GLY A 49 8.30 9.40 -5.38
C GLY A 49 7.35 8.20 -5.42
N PHE A 50 7.43 7.37 -6.46
CA PHE A 50 6.60 6.17 -6.56
C PHE A 50 7.01 5.09 -5.56
N GLY A 51 8.31 4.90 -5.29
CA GLY A 51 8.78 3.98 -4.26
C GLY A 51 8.23 4.35 -2.87
N PHE A 52 8.28 5.64 -2.54
CA PHE A 52 7.63 6.18 -1.33
C PHE A 52 6.12 5.91 -1.34
N GLY A 53 5.45 6.21 -2.46
CA GLY A 53 4.03 5.96 -2.63
C GLY A 53 3.63 4.50 -2.38
N VAL A 54 4.43 3.54 -2.87
CA VAL A 54 4.21 2.10 -2.65
C VAL A 54 4.37 1.74 -1.18
N LEU A 55 5.44 2.19 -0.52
CA LEU A 55 5.64 1.91 0.91
C LEU A 55 4.53 2.50 1.77
N ASN A 56 4.15 3.75 1.51
CA ASN A 56 3.04 4.42 2.19
C ASN A 56 1.71 3.69 1.97
N HIS A 57 1.42 3.30 0.73
CA HIS A 57 0.25 2.51 0.37
C HIS A 57 0.16 1.21 1.17
N LEU A 58 1.25 0.42 1.17
CA LEU A 58 1.31 -0.86 1.88
C LEU A 58 1.11 -0.68 3.38
N GLY A 59 1.75 0.34 3.98
CA GLY A 59 1.56 0.68 5.38
C GLY A 59 0.10 0.96 5.71
N ILE A 60 -0.55 1.84 4.94
CA ILE A 60 -1.97 2.19 5.12
C ILE A 60 -2.86 0.96 5.04
N VAL A 61 -2.77 0.17 3.95
CA VAL A 61 -3.71 -0.95 3.76
C VAL A 61 -3.49 -2.08 4.77
N PHE A 62 -2.25 -2.36 5.19
CA PHE A 62 -1.98 -3.38 6.20
C PHE A 62 -2.43 -2.94 7.60
N MET A 63 -2.22 -1.66 7.96
CA MET A 63 -2.72 -1.14 9.23
C MET A 63 -4.25 -1.08 9.26
N ASN A 64 -4.89 -0.72 8.15
CA ASN A 64 -6.34 -0.74 8.04
C ASN A 64 -6.90 -2.15 8.22
N ASP A 65 -6.35 -3.16 7.55
CA ASP A 65 -6.79 -4.55 7.72
C ASP A 65 -6.62 -5.07 9.17
N LEU A 66 -5.64 -4.55 9.92
CA LEU A 66 -5.46 -4.88 11.35
C LEU A 66 -6.49 -4.18 12.23
N ALA A 67 -6.74 -2.90 11.99
CA ALA A 67 -7.70 -2.09 12.74
C ALA A 67 -9.14 -2.56 12.50
N ASP A 68 -9.46 -2.89 11.25
CA ASP A 68 -10.81 -3.24 10.81
C ASP A 68 -11.12 -4.74 10.97
N ARG A 69 -10.21 -5.53 11.57
CA ARG A 69 -10.30 -7.00 11.63
C ARG A 69 -11.66 -7.52 12.15
N GLU A 70 -12.25 -6.84 13.13
CA GLU A 70 -13.51 -7.22 13.78
C GLU A 70 -14.70 -6.80 12.90
N THR A 71 -14.65 -5.60 12.33
CA THR A 71 -15.67 -5.09 11.40
C THR A 71 -15.70 -5.90 10.09
N ASP A 72 -14.54 -6.28 9.56
CA ASP A 72 -14.41 -7.09 8.35
C ASP A 72 -14.94 -8.52 8.53
N ALA A 73 -14.84 -9.06 9.75
CA ALA A 73 -15.41 -10.36 10.09
C ALA A 73 -16.95 -10.33 10.10
N MET A 74 -17.55 -9.18 10.42
CA MET A 74 -19.00 -8.96 10.46
C MET A 74 -19.58 -8.48 9.13
N ALA A 75 -18.77 -7.87 8.26
CA ALA A 75 -19.22 -7.28 7.02
C ALA A 75 -19.76 -8.33 6.04
N GLN A 76 -20.98 -8.13 5.53
CA GLN A 76 -21.62 -9.04 4.56
C GLN A 76 -21.28 -8.69 3.11
N THR A 77 -20.84 -7.46 2.84
CA THR A 77 -20.57 -6.96 1.49
C THR A 77 -19.13 -6.45 1.33
N ARG A 78 -18.55 -6.72 0.16
CA ARG A 78 -17.24 -6.22 -0.28
C ARG A 78 -17.43 -5.52 -1.61
N THR A 79 -16.83 -4.35 -1.77
CA THR A 79 -16.67 -3.71 -3.07
C THR A 79 -15.20 -3.79 -3.49
N PRO A 80 -14.86 -3.52 -4.76
CA PRO A 80 -13.45 -3.40 -5.17
C PRO A 80 -12.67 -2.33 -4.38
N PHE A 81 -13.38 -1.37 -3.76
CA PHE A 81 -12.81 -0.21 -3.09
C PHE A 81 -12.99 -0.22 -1.55
N SER A 82 -13.93 -1.00 -1.00
CA SER A 82 -14.30 -1.03 0.43
C SER A 82 -14.53 -2.45 1.00
N GLY A 83 -14.42 -2.60 2.32
CA GLY A 83 -14.65 -3.88 3.04
C GLY A 83 -13.40 -4.74 3.25
N GLY A 84 -12.23 -4.09 3.35
CA GLY A 84 -10.94 -4.71 3.67
C GLY A 84 -10.42 -5.73 2.66
N SER A 85 -9.22 -6.26 2.90
CA SER A 85 -8.73 -7.41 2.12
C SER A 85 -9.32 -8.74 2.63
N ARG A 86 -9.77 -8.79 3.89
CA ARG A 86 -10.17 -9.98 4.67
C ARG A 86 -9.12 -11.09 4.77
N VAL A 87 -7.84 -10.79 4.59
CA VAL A 87 -6.78 -11.81 4.73
C VAL A 87 -6.67 -12.36 6.15
N ILE A 88 -7.08 -11.58 7.17
CA ILE A 88 -7.12 -12.04 8.57
C ILE A 88 -8.38 -12.89 8.86
N PRO A 89 -9.63 -12.41 8.62
CA PRO A 89 -10.84 -13.23 8.82
C PRO A 89 -10.84 -14.55 8.03
N ASP A 90 -10.33 -14.54 6.79
CA ASP A 90 -10.26 -15.74 5.95
C ASP A 90 -9.11 -16.70 6.36
N GLY A 91 -8.30 -16.31 7.35
CA GLY A 91 -7.15 -17.08 7.85
C GLY A 91 -6.02 -17.25 6.82
N LEU A 92 -5.90 -16.33 5.85
CA LEU A 92 -4.88 -16.37 4.80
C LEU A 92 -3.54 -15.82 5.29
N ILE A 93 -3.57 -14.81 6.16
CA ILE A 93 -2.40 -14.20 6.80
C ILE A 93 -2.72 -14.00 8.28
N THR A 94 -1.77 -14.35 9.15
CA THR A 94 -1.94 -14.12 10.59
C THR A 94 -1.86 -12.62 10.91
N ALA A 95 -2.61 -12.17 11.91
CA ALA A 95 -2.57 -10.77 12.34
C ALA A 95 -1.15 -10.34 12.78
N SER A 96 -0.37 -11.25 13.36
CA SER A 96 1.04 -10.97 13.72
C SER A 96 1.93 -10.77 12.50
N ALA A 97 1.79 -11.59 11.46
CA ALA A 97 2.55 -11.44 10.22
C ALA A 97 2.21 -10.12 9.52
N LEU A 98 0.92 -9.78 9.43
CA LEU A 98 0.48 -8.54 8.81
C LEU A 98 0.94 -7.31 9.61
N ARG A 99 0.91 -7.37 10.95
CA ARG A 99 1.45 -6.31 11.82
C ARG A 99 2.94 -6.12 11.63
N ASN A 100 3.72 -7.20 11.61
CA ASN A 100 5.16 -7.10 11.40
C ASN A 100 5.47 -6.53 10.00
N ALA A 101 4.72 -6.91 8.97
CA ALA A 101 4.83 -6.33 7.64
C ALA A 101 4.50 -4.83 7.66
N ALA A 102 3.39 -4.41 8.30
CA ALA A 102 2.99 -3.01 8.44
C ALA A 102 4.08 -2.16 9.13
N ILE A 103 4.65 -2.66 10.23
CA ILE A 103 5.76 -2.00 10.93
C ILE A 103 6.99 -1.91 10.03
N THR A 104 7.36 -3.01 9.36
CA THR A 104 8.54 -3.05 8.48
C THR A 104 8.42 -2.01 7.36
N VAL A 105 7.29 -1.98 6.64
CA VAL A 105 7.10 -1.00 5.55
C VAL A 105 7.03 0.44 6.07
N SER A 106 6.48 0.66 7.26
CA SER A 106 6.45 1.99 7.89
C SER A 106 7.84 2.46 8.31
N VAL A 107 8.68 1.58 8.84
CA VAL A 107 10.08 1.88 9.16
C VAL A 107 10.87 2.17 7.88
N LEU A 108 10.70 1.36 6.83
CA LEU A 108 11.34 1.61 5.53
C LEU A 108 10.88 2.94 4.93
N LEU A 109 9.60 3.29 5.08
CA LEU A 109 9.07 4.58 4.66
C LEU A 109 9.77 5.73 5.40
N LEU A 110 9.86 5.65 6.73
CA LEU A 110 10.52 6.68 7.55
C LEU A 110 12.01 6.85 7.19
N LEU A 111 12.73 5.74 7.02
CA LEU A 111 14.12 5.76 6.58
C LEU A 111 14.24 6.34 5.15
N GLY A 112 13.34 5.96 4.26
CA GLY A 112 13.25 6.49 2.90
C GLY A 112 13.01 8.00 2.87
N SER A 113 12.12 8.51 3.72
CA SER A 113 11.88 9.96 3.89
C SER A 113 13.16 10.70 4.26
N ALA A 114 13.93 10.14 5.20
CA ALA A 114 15.17 10.72 5.67
C ALA A 114 16.29 10.68 4.62
N VAL A 115 16.21 9.84 3.60
CA VAL A 115 17.15 9.85 2.47
C VAL A 115 16.67 10.78 1.36
N ALA A 116 15.37 10.78 1.08
CA ALA A 116 14.76 11.61 0.05
C ALA A 116 14.78 13.12 0.38
N GLY A 117 14.60 13.49 1.65
CA GLY A 117 14.63 14.89 2.09
C GLY A 117 16.00 15.56 2.04
N TRP A 118 17.07 14.80 1.83
CA TRP A 118 18.46 15.28 1.82
C TRP A 118 19.11 15.18 0.44
N ALA A 119 18.36 14.88 -0.61
CA ALA A 119 18.88 14.55 -1.93
C ALA A 119 18.12 15.20 -3.07
#